data_AF-X1T885-F1
#
_entry.id   AF-X1T885-F1
#
_cell.length_a   1.000
_cell.length_b   1.000
_cell.length_c   1.000
_cell.angle_alpha   90.00
_cell.angle_beta   90.00
_cell.angle_gamma   90.00
#
_symmetry.space_group_name_H-M   'P 1'
#
loop_
_entity.id
_entity.type
_entity.pdbx_description
1 polymer ?
#
loop_
_entity_poly.entity_id
_entity_poly.type
_entity_poly.pdbx_seq_one_letter_code
_entity_poly.pdbx_strand_id
1 'polypeptide(L)'
;GVVYFGSADRPDSLEGGQVRAAWVDEAGQIKRASWEAIQRRLGFFMGRGLLTTTPYSLNWLKTDFYDHWKKKDPDYDVVQFRSIDSPYYPEEEYERARRTLDRRIFEMRYDALFRKMA
;
A
#
# COMPACT_ATOMS: atom_id res chain seq x y z
N GLY A 1 -1.46 -18.74 17.19
CA GLY A 1 -1.29 -17.28 17.42
C GLY A 1 -2.66 -16.63 17.45
N VAL A 2 -2.73 -15.34 17.79
CA VAL A 2 -3.97 -14.55 17.78
C VAL A 2 -3.89 -13.56 16.61
N VAL A 3 -4.99 -13.40 15.88
CA VAL A 3 -5.14 -12.41 14.81
C VAL A 3 -6.22 -11.42 15.22
N TYR A 4 -5.91 -10.14 15.12
CA TYR A 4 -6.84 -9.06 15.38
C TYR A 4 -7.23 -8.40 14.05
N PHE A 5 -8.48 -7.97 13.96
CA PHE A 5 -8.98 -7.17 12.85
C PHE A 5 -9.34 -5.78 13.38
N GLY A 6 -8.97 -4.74 12.63
CA GLY A 6 -9.25 -3.35 12.97
C GLY A 6 -9.43 -2.52 11.71
N SER A 7 -10.23 -1.44 11.81
CA SER A 7 -10.35 -0.46 10.74
C SER A 7 -9.33 0.66 10.94
N ALA A 8 -8.72 1.11 9.84
CA ALA A 8 -7.80 2.24 9.82
C ALA A 8 -8.50 3.61 9.64
N ASP A 9 -9.84 3.67 9.63
CA ASP A 9 -10.60 4.92 9.50
C ASP A 9 -10.36 5.89 10.67
N ARG A 10 -10.14 5.30 11.85
CA ARG A 10 -9.95 5.97 13.15
C ARG A 10 -8.63 5.53 13.79
N PRO A 11 -7.55 6.35 13.70
CA PRO A 11 -6.24 5.99 14.24
C PRO A 11 -6.24 5.57 15.72
N ASP A 12 -7.08 6.22 16.53
CA ASP A 12 -7.26 5.96 17.96
C ASP A 12 -7.75 4.53 18.24
N SER A 13 -8.53 3.94 17.33
CA SER A 13 -8.99 2.56 17.47
C SER A 13 -7.88 1.51 17.31
N LEU A 14 -6.71 1.91 16.80
CA LEU A 14 -5.56 1.02 16.54
C LEU A 14 -4.48 1.09 17.65
N GLU A 15 -4.70 1.86 18.71
CA GLU A 15 -3.72 2.05 19.80
C GLU A 15 -3.64 0.85 20.79
N GLY A 16 -4.44 -0.21 20.57
CA GLY A 16 -4.51 -1.38 21.45
C GLY A 16 -3.39 -2.40 21.27
N GLY A 17 -2.74 -2.80 22.37
CA GLY A 17 -1.86 -3.97 22.44
C GLY A 17 -0.45 -3.78 21.83
N GLN A 18 0.23 -4.91 21.60
CA GLN A 18 1.50 -5.04 20.88
C GLN A 18 1.39 -6.26 19.96
N VAL A 19 1.84 -6.16 18.72
CA VAL A 19 1.72 -7.22 17.71
C VAL A 19 3.07 -7.51 17.04
N ARG A 20 3.28 -8.75 16.60
CA ARG A 20 4.55 -9.18 15.98
C ARG A 20 4.62 -8.88 14.48
N ALA A 21 3.47 -8.67 13.85
CA ALA A 21 3.35 -8.31 12.46
C ALA A 21 2.01 -7.59 12.24
N ALA A 22 1.95 -6.76 11.20
CA ALA A 22 0.72 -6.12 10.76
C ALA A 22 0.61 -6.26 9.24
N TRP A 23 -0.60 -6.52 8.77
CA TRP A 23 -0.96 -6.39 7.37
C TRP A 23 -1.95 -5.24 7.24
N VAL A 24 -1.63 -4.28 6.37
CA VAL A 24 -2.46 -3.12 6.06
C VAL A 24 -2.90 -3.24 4.61
N ASP A 25 -4.19 -3.52 4.43
CA ASP A 25 -4.79 -3.53 3.10
C ASP A 25 -5.22 -2.13 2.68
N GLU A 26 -5.19 -1.87 1.38
CA GLU A 26 -5.48 -0.57 0.76
C GLU A 26 -4.76 0.61 1.44
N ALA A 27 -3.48 0.41 1.79
CA ALA A 27 -2.71 1.37 2.58
C ALA A 27 -2.65 2.79 1.97
N GLY A 28 -2.77 2.93 0.65
CA GLY A 28 -2.79 4.23 -0.01
C GLY A 28 -4.05 5.04 0.23
N GLN A 29 -5.07 4.44 0.85
CA GLN A 29 -6.31 5.13 1.21
C GLN A 29 -6.37 5.51 2.70
N ILE A 30 -5.49 4.96 3.54
CA ILE A 30 -5.51 5.25 4.98
C ILE A 30 -4.75 6.53 5.31
N LYS A 31 -5.12 7.15 6.44
CA LYS A 31 -4.39 8.31 6.98
C LYS A 31 -3.00 7.86 7.45
N ARG A 32 -2.00 8.71 7.24
CA ARG A 32 -0.64 8.50 7.77
C ARG A 32 -0.64 8.24 9.28
N ALA A 33 -1.48 8.94 10.04
CA ALA A 33 -1.63 8.74 11.48
C ALA A 33 -2.08 7.31 11.86
N SER A 34 -2.89 6.65 11.03
CA SER A 34 -3.27 5.24 11.25
C SER A 34 -2.07 4.32 11.07
N TRP A 35 -1.20 4.58 10.10
CA TRP A 35 0.06 3.86 9.93
C TRP A 35 1.01 4.10 11.10
N GLU A 36 1.15 5.34 11.58
CA GLU A 36 1.95 5.67 12.77
C GLU A 36 1.46 4.92 14.03
N ALA A 37 0.14 4.83 14.23
CA ALA A 37 -0.44 4.04 15.32
C ALA A 37 -0.04 2.56 15.22
N ILE A 38 -0.14 1.97 14.02
CA ILE A 38 0.24 0.57 13.76
C ILE A 38 1.74 0.35 14.02
N GLN A 39 2.62 1.25 13.54
CA GLN A 39 4.05 1.15 13.77
C GLN A 39 4.41 1.11 15.26
N ARG A 40 3.71 1.90 16.10
CA ARG A 40 3.89 1.85 17.57
C ARG A 40 3.54 0.49 18.17
N ARG A 41 2.59 -0.24 17.57
CA ARG A 41 2.21 -1.59 18.00
C ARG A 41 3.20 -2.67 17.55
N LEU A 42 3.99 -2.40 16.52
CA LEU A 42 5.05 -3.29 16.04
C LEU A 42 6.36 -3.11 16.81
N GLY A 43 6.60 -1.91 17.34
CA GLY A 43 7.87 -1.50 17.92
C GLY A 43 8.41 -2.44 19.00
N PHE A 44 7.57 -2.89 19.94
CA PHE A 44 8.02 -3.76 21.05
C PHE A 44 8.65 -5.08 20.57
N PHE A 45 8.13 -5.64 19.47
CA PHE A 45 8.60 -6.90 18.91
C PHE A 45 9.55 -6.74 17.74
N MET A 46 9.91 -5.51 17.37
CA MET A 46 10.58 -5.20 16.09
C MET A 46 9.84 -5.87 14.93
N GLY A 47 8.51 -5.78 14.95
CA GLY A 47 7.63 -6.50 14.03
C GLY A 47 7.66 -5.94 12.61
N ARG A 48 7.26 -6.77 11.64
CA ARG A 48 7.20 -6.39 10.22
C ARG A 48 5.81 -5.88 9.82
N GLY A 49 5.77 -4.89 8.95
CA GLY A 49 4.55 -4.44 8.28
C GLY A 49 4.51 -4.93 6.83
N LEU A 50 3.39 -5.52 6.42
CA LEU A 50 3.06 -5.78 5.01
C LEU A 50 1.98 -4.79 4.58
N LEU A 51 2.24 -4.00 3.54
CA LEU A 51 1.29 -3.03 3.01
C LEU A 51 0.92 -3.43 1.58
N THR A 52 -0.35 -3.71 1.33
CA THR A 52 -0.90 -4.00 0.00
C THR A 52 -1.75 -2.83 -0.46
N THR A 53 -1.57 -2.36 -1.68
CA THR A 53 -2.26 -1.16 -2.16
C THR A 53 -2.11 -0.94 -3.65
N THR A 54 -2.98 -0.09 -4.20
CA THR A 54 -2.72 0.67 -5.43
C THR A 54 -2.01 2.01 -5.08
N PRO A 55 -1.13 2.57 -5.92
CA PRO A 55 -0.53 3.89 -5.69
C PRO A 55 -1.51 5.04 -5.99
N TYR A 56 -2.59 5.14 -5.21
CA TYR A 56 -3.74 6.03 -5.43
C TYR A 56 -3.41 7.52 -5.66
N SER A 57 -2.32 7.99 -5.07
CA SER A 57 -1.88 9.38 -5.18
C SER A 57 -0.42 9.50 -4.76
N LEU A 58 0.16 10.69 -4.94
CA LEU A 58 1.47 11.04 -4.39
C LEU A 58 1.35 11.37 -2.88
N ASN A 59 0.93 10.39 -2.08
CA ASN A 59 0.73 10.51 -0.64
C ASN A 59 1.95 10.00 0.16
N TRP A 60 1.74 9.76 1.45
CA TRP A 60 2.76 9.26 2.38
C TRP A 60 3.37 7.92 1.96
N LEU A 61 2.65 7.04 1.24
CA LEU A 61 3.28 5.80 0.74
C LEU A 61 4.39 6.11 -0.26
N LYS A 62 4.23 7.16 -1.07
CA LYS A 62 5.30 7.54 -1.99
C LYS A 62 6.54 7.99 -1.23
N THR A 63 6.38 8.92 -0.30
CA THR A 63 7.52 9.52 0.40
C THR A 63 8.13 8.57 1.41
N ASP A 64 7.31 7.89 2.20
CA ASP A 64 7.74 7.12 3.37
C ASP A 64 8.13 5.69 3.00
N PHE A 65 7.69 5.15 1.85
CA PHE A 65 8.03 3.79 1.40
C PHE A 65 8.77 3.80 0.07
N TYR A 66 8.11 4.26 -0.99
CA TYR A 66 8.67 4.13 -2.35
C TYR A 66 9.99 4.89 -2.51
N ASP A 67 10.07 6.11 -2.00
CA ASP A 67 11.27 6.94 -2.11
C ASP A 67 12.41 6.45 -1.19
N HIS A 68 12.10 5.85 -0.02
CA HIS A 68 13.08 5.19 0.84
C HIS A 68 13.65 3.93 0.17
N TRP A 69 12.79 3.06 -0.34
CA TRP A 69 13.20 1.89 -1.11
C TRP A 69 14.05 2.28 -2.33
N LYS A 70 13.65 3.31 -3.08
CA LYS A 70 14.44 3.84 -4.21
C LYS A 70 15.84 4.31 -3.79
N LYS A 71 16.00 4.81 -2.57
CA LYS A 71 17.28 5.20 -1.97
C LYS A 71 18.07 4.01 -1.39
N LYS A 72 17.56 2.78 -1.56
CA LYS A 72 18.16 1.53 -1.06
C LYS A 72 18.24 1.47 0.47
N ASP A 73 17.25 2.05 1.13
CA ASP A 73 17.07 1.89 2.57
C ASP A 73 16.77 0.41 2.89
N PRO A 74 17.58 -0.28 3.72
CA PRO A 74 17.44 -1.72 3.94
C PRO A 74 16.17 -2.10 4.73
N ASP A 75 15.52 -1.14 5.39
CA ASP A 75 14.30 -1.39 6.16
C ASP A 75 13.03 -1.43 5.29
N TYR A 76 13.15 -1.09 3.99
CA TYR A 76 12.04 -1.00 3.06
C TYR A 76 12.27 -1.87 1.83
N ASP A 77 11.28 -2.71 1.52
CA ASP A 77 11.22 -3.46 0.28
C ASP A 77 9.89 -3.20 -0.43
N VAL A 78 9.95 -2.92 -1.74
CA VAL A 78 8.77 -2.62 -2.56
C VAL A 78 8.77 -3.53 -3.76
N VAL A 79 7.74 -4.38 -3.82
CA VAL A 79 7.44 -5.21 -4.98
C VAL A 79 6.33 -4.55 -5.77
N GLN A 80 6.64 -4.10 -6.98
CA GLN A 80 5.69 -3.44 -7.88
C GLN A 80 5.46 -4.31 -9.11
N PHE A 81 4.21 -4.58 -9.43
CA PHE A 81 3.80 -5.39 -10.57
C PHE A 81 2.51 -4.81 -11.18
N ARG A 82 2.34 -5.02 -12.47
CA ARG A 82 1.15 -4.63 -13.24
C ARG A 82 0.12 -5.74 -13.14
N SER A 83 -1.15 -5.43 -13.40
CA SER A 83 -2.21 -6.44 -13.43
C SER A 83 -1.91 -7.56 -14.43
N ILE A 84 -1.35 -7.21 -15.59
CA ILE A 84 -1.02 -8.16 -16.67
C ILE A 84 0.22 -9.02 -16.37
N ASP A 85 0.99 -8.71 -15.32
CA ASP A 85 2.07 -9.60 -14.89
C ASP A 85 1.51 -10.85 -14.16
N SER A 86 0.23 -10.83 -13.76
CA SER A 86 -0.48 -12.01 -13.27
C SER A 86 -0.97 -12.87 -14.44
N PRO A 87 -0.66 -14.19 -14.47
CA PRO A 87 -1.14 -15.09 -15.51
C PRO A 87 -2.67 -15.33 -15.44
N TYR A 88 -3.32 -14.86 -14.38
CA TYR A 88 -4.76 -15.03 -14.16
C TYR A 88 -5.57 -13.77 -14.53
N TYR A 89 -4.91 -12.66 -14.86
CA TYR A 89 -5.61 -11.43 -15.20
C TYR A 89 -6.04 -11.44 -16.68
N PRO A 90 -7.30 -11.14 -17.02
CA PRO A 90 -7.75 -11.16 -18.41
C PRO A 90 -7.09 -10.04 -19.23
N GLU A 91 -6.39 -10.42 -20.30
CA GLU A 91 -5.73 -9.47 -21.19
C GLU A 91 -6.75 -8.56 -21.89
N GLU A 92 -7.93 -9.07 -22.24
CA GLU A 92 -8.98 -8.27 -22.87
C GLU A 92 -9.49 -7.15 -21.94
N GLU A 93 -9.53 -7.39 -20.64
CA GLU A 93 -9.94 -6.39 -19.65
C GLU A 93 -8.87 -5.29 -19.50
N TYR A 94 -7.59 -5.67 -19.44
CA TYR A 94 -6.48 -4.72 -19.44
C TYR A 94 -6.53 -3.83 -20.70
N GLU A 95 -6.75 -4.41 -21.87
CA GLU A 95 -6.86 -3.69 -23.14
C GLU A 95 -8.11 -2.82 -23.24
N ARG A 96 -9.25 -3.26 -22.69
CA ARG A 96 -10.45 -2.43 -22.55
C ARG A 96 -10.17 -1.24 -21.64
N ALA A 97 -9.59 -1.45 -20.47
CA ALA A 97 -9.27 -0.41 -19.51
C ALA A 97 -8.30 0.62 -20.12
N ARG A 98 -7.26 0.17 -20.82
CA ARG A 98 -6.28 1.01 -21.52
C ARG A 98 -6.91 1.97 -22.52
N ARG A 99 -7.96 1.54 -23.22
CA ARG A 99 -8.66 2.35 -24.23
C ARG A 99 -9.73 3.28 -23.64
N THR A 100 -10.30 2.92 -22.49
CA THR A 100 -11.51 3.58 -21.95
C THR A 100 -11.24 4.51 -20.78
N LEU A 101 -10.15 4.31 -20.03
CA LEU A 101 -9.82 5.12 -18.86
C LEU A 101 -8.92 6.31 -19.22
N ASP A 102 -8.96 7.37 -18.39
CA ASP A 102 -7.90 8.37 -18.39
C ASP A 102 -6.57 7.68 -18.18
N ARG A 103 -5.56 8.06 -18.97
CA ARG A 103 -4.23 7.45 -18.97
C ARG A 103 -3.65 7.33 -17.57
N ARG A 104 -3.81 8.35 -16.71
CA ARG A 104 -3.24 8.34 -15.35
C ARG A 104 -4.00 7.40 -14.44
N ILE A 105 -5.32 7.27 -14.61
CA ILE A 105 -6.12 6.28 -13.89
C ILE A 105 -5.70 4.88 -14.29
N PHE A 106 -5.50 4.62 -15.59
CA PHE A 106 -5.03 3.34 -16.10
C PHE A 106 -3.64 3.00 -15.54
N GLU A 107 -2.67 3.89 -15.70
CA GLU A 107 -1.30 3.69 -15.22
C GLU A 107 -1.26 3.46 -13.69
N MET A 108 -2.14 4.11 -12.94
CA MET A 108 -2.27 3.90 -11.49
C MET A 108 -2.88 2.54 -11.16
N ARG A 109 -4.03 2.20 -11.74
CA ARG A 109 -4.84 1.03 -11.38
C ARG A 109 -4.29 -0.28 -11.95
N TYR A 110 -3.73 -0.23 -13.16
CA TYR A 110 -3.33 -1.41 -13.92
C TYR A 110 -1.81 -1.54 -14.02
N ASP A 111 -1.09 -0.43 -14.19
CA ASP A 111 0.39 -0.48 -14.24
C ASP A 111 1.06 -0.28 -12.87
N ALA A 112 0.27 -0.05 -11.82
CA ALA A 112 0.73 0.21 -10.47
C ALA A 112 1.75 1.36 -10.38
N LEU A 113 1.58 2.43 -11.17
CA LEU A 113 2.49 3.59 -11.19
C LEU A 113 2.00 4.76 -10.33
N PHE A 114 2.92 5.38 -9.59
CA PHE A 114 2.65 6.66 -8.91
C PHE A 114 2.50 7.78 -9.95
N ARG A 115 1.30 8.37 -10.03
CA ARG A 115 1.00 9.51 -10.92
C ARG A 115 0.42 10.69 -10.15
N LYS A 116 0.74 11.89 -10.63
CA LYS A 116 0.07 13.11 -10.16
C LYS A 116 -1.30 13.21 -10.83
N MET A 117 -2.36 13.10 -10.04
CA MET A 117 -3.70 13.45 -10.51
C MET A 117 -3.79 14.97 -10.68
N ALA A 118 -4.52 15.44 -11.69
CA ALA A 118 -4.73 16.88 -11.93
C ALA A 118 -5.90 17.37 -11.09
#